data_AF-A0A9E2PHV0-F1
#
_entry.id   AF-A0A9E2PHV0-F1
#
_cell.length_a   1.000
_cell.length_b   1.000
_cell.length_c   1.000
_cell.angle_alpha   90.00
_cell.angle_beta   90.00
_cell.angle_gamma   90.00
#
_symmetry.space_group_name_H-M   'P 1'
#
loop_
_entity.id
_entity.type
_entity.pdbx_description
1 polymer ?
#
loop_
_entity_poly.entity_id
_entity_poly.type
_entity_poly.pdbx_seq_one_letter_code
_entity_poly.pdbx_strand_id
1 'polypeptide(L)' 'MTIQKGSKVSFDYTLSVDGKKVESSEGKEPLQYTHGQSQIIPGLSP' A
#
# COMPACT_ATOMS: atom_id res chain seq x y z
N MET A 1 -12.13 -2.54 11.94
CA MET A 1 -11.33 -3.75 11.72
C MET A 1 -9.86 -3.35 11.75
N THR A 2 -9.10 -3.81 12.74
CA THR A 2 -7.68 -3.44 12.91
C THR A 2 -6.82 -4.47 12.17
N ILE A 3 -6.06 -4.05 11.17
CA ILE A 3 -5.09 -4.94 10.48
C ILE A 3 -4.01 -5.32 11.50
N GLN A 4 -3.74 -6.62 11.66
CA GLN A 4 -2.74 -7.10 12.62
C GLN A 4 -1.38 -7.35 11.94
N LYS A 5 -0.29 -7.36 12.72
CA LYS A 5 1.04 -7.68 12.21
C LYS A 5 1.04 -9.11 11.62
N GLY A 6 1.42 -9.24 10.35
CA GLY A 6 1.38 -10.50 9.60
C GLY A 6 0.12 -10.69 8.74
N SER A 7 -0.86 -9.78 8.82
CA SER A 7 -2.00 -9.80 7.91
C SER A 7 -1.57 -9.41 6.49
N LYS A 8 -1.93 -10.25 5.51
CA LYS A 8 -1.84 -9.91 4.09
C LYS A 8 -3.01 -9.03 3.71
N VAL A 9 -2.72 -7.87 3.14
CA VAL A 9 -3.74 -6.92 2.69
C VAL A 9 -3.50 -6.64 1.21
N SER A 10 -4.57 -6.76 0.44
CA SER A 10 -4.62 -6.40 -0.98
C SER A 10 -5.53 -5.21 -1.13
N PHE A 11 -5.04 -4.13 -1.73
CA PHE A 11 -5.85 -2.95 -1.96
C PHE A 11 -5.35 -2.14 -3.15
N ASP A 12 -6.25 -1.32 -3.68
CA ASP A 12 -5.90 -0.39 -4.74
C ASP A 12 -5.22 0.85 -4.18
N TYR A 13 -4.13 1.28 -4.82
CA TYR A 13 -3.33 2.41 -4.39
C TYR A 13 -2.88 3.25 -5.59
N THR A 14 -2.63 4.53 -5.33
CA THR A 14 -1.92 5.42 -6.23
C THR A 14 -0.87 6.16 -5.40
N LEU A 15 0.40 5.95 -5.74
CA LEU A 15 1.51 6.62 -5.09
C LEU A 15 1.88 7.87 -5.88
N SER A 16 1.89 9.01 -5.18
CA SER A 16 2.33 10.29 -5.71
C SER A 16 3.47 10.84 -4.87
N VAL A 17 4.58 11.20 -5.50
CA VAL A 17 5.76 11.80 -4.86
C VAL A 17 6.00 13.15 -5.53
N ASP A 18 6.15 14.20 -4.72
CA ASP A 18 6.31 15.59 -5.21
C ASP A 18 5.25 16.03 -6.23
N GLY A 19 4.00 15.59 -6.02
CA GLY A 19 2.88 15.89 -6.92
C GLY A 19 2.88 15.10 -8.23
N LYS A 20 3.81 14.16 -8.44
CA LYS A 20 3.83 13.26 -9.60
C LYS A 20 3.42 11.85 -9.19
N LYS A 21 2.44 11.30 -9.92
CA LYS A 21 2.08 9.88 -9.84
C LYS A 21 3.28 9.05 -10.30
N VAL A 22 3.83 8.27 -9.38
CA VAL A 22 4.95 7.34 -9.64
C VAL A 22 4.47 5.93 -9.85
N GLU A 23 3.39 5.52 -9.18
CA GLU A 23 2.89 4.15 -9.23
C GLU A 23 1.36 4.12 -9.02
N SER A 24 0.67 3.15 -9.62
CA SER A 24 -0.70 2.81 -9.24
C SER A 24 -1.03 1.36 -9.53
N SER A 25 -1.95 0.81 -8.73
CA SER A 25 -2.63 -0.46 -9.04
C SER A 25 -3.76 -0.29 -10.07
N GLU A 26 -4.17 0.92 -10.40
CA GLU A 26 -5.22 1.17 -11.40
C GLU A 26 -4.80 0.61 -12.77
N GLY A 27 -5.50 -0.43 -13.22
CA GLY A 27 -5.18 -1.17 -14.45
C GLY A 27 -4.11 -2.26 -14.30
N LYS A 28 -3.64 -2.53 -13.07
CA LYS A 28 -2.67 -3.60 -12.73
C LYS A 28 -3.20 -4.46 -11.58
N GLU A 29 -2.39 -5.41 -11.11
CA GLU A 29 -2.72 -6.19 -9.93
C GLU A 29 -2.72 -5.31 -8.65
N PRO A 30 -3.66 -5.54 -7.72
CA PRO A 30 -3.75 -4.81 -6.45
C PRO A 30 -2.49 -5.03 -5.62
N LEU A 31 -2.07 -4.00 -4.87
CA LEU A 31 -0.86 -4.12 -4.05
C LEU A 31 -1.11 -5.07 -2.90
N GLN A 32 -0.34 -6.15 -2.87
CA GLN A 32 -0.26 -7.02 -1.72
C GLN A 32 0.89 -6.61 -0.81
N TYR A 33 0.58 -6.37 0.46
CA TYR A 33 1.60 -6.18 1.48
C TYR A 33 1.28 -6.95 2.75
N THR A 34 2.33 -7.23 3.52
CA THR A 34 2.21 -7.81 4.85
C THR A 34 2.35 -6.73 5.89
N HIS A 35 1.29 -6.48 6.66
CA HIS A 35 1.29 -5.43 7.67
C HIS A 35 2.32 -5.71 8.77
N GLY A 36 3.09 -4.68 9.15
CA GLY A 36 4.08 -4.75 10.23
C GLY A 36 5.42 -5.41 9.88
N GLN A 37 5.73 -5.63 8.60
CA GLN A 37 7.08 -6.03 8.13
C GLN A 37 7.94 -4.86 7.62
N SER A 38 7.55 -3.60 7.87
CA SER A 38 8.24 -2.40 7.34
C SER A 38 8.40 -2.39 5.80
N GLN A 39 7.55 -3.15 5.08
CA GLN A 39 7.55 -3.20 3.62
C GLN A 39 6.83 -2.02 2.97
N ILE A 40 6.15 -1.19 3.77
CA ILE A 40 5.40 -0.02 3.30
C ILE A 40 5.95 1.23 3.98
N ILE A 41 6.04 2.31 3.21
CA ILE A 41 6.44 3.63 3.68
C ILE A 41 5.44 4.08 4.77
N PRO A 42 5.91 4.43 5.99
CA PRO A 42 5.04 4.93 7.05
C PRO A 42 4.41 6.25 6.59
N GLY A 43 3.11 6.20 6.27
CA GLY A 43 2.37 7.28 5.60
C GLY A 43 1.36 6.78 4.55
N LEU A 44 1.46 5.51 4.15
CA LEU A 44 0.52 4.83 3.23
C LEU A 44 -0.66 4.15 3.93
N SER A 45 -0.72 4.17 5.27
CA SER A 45 -1.90 3.74 6.03
C SER A 45 -2.70 4.98 6.43
N PRO A 46 -4.02 5.04 6.20
CA PRO A 46 -4.87 5.95 6.95
C PRO A 46 -4.83 5.62 8.46
#